data_AF-A0A662DZD0-F1
#
_entry.id   AF-A0A662DZD0-F1
#
_cell.length_a   1.000
_cell.length_b   1.000
_cell.length_c   1.000
_cell.angle_alpha   90.00
_cell.angle_beta   90.00
_cell.angle_gamma   90.00
#
_symmetry.space_group_name_H-M   'P 1'
#
loop_
_entity.id
_entity.type
_entity.pdbx_description
1 polymer ?
#
loop_
_entity_poly.entity_id
_entity_poly.type
_entity_poly.pdbx_seq_one_letter_code
_entity_poly.pdbx_strand_id
1 'polypeptide(L)' 'MLRGELGLTQTELARRRGISQSDLSKLERREDVRLSTLRAHAKALGGRLRVLFVSDGREVEIRMPKPKS' A
#
# COMPACT_ATOMS: atom_id res chain seq x y z
N MET A 1 3.28 -1.76 -3.59
CA MET A 1 2.20 -0.81 -3.28
C MET A 1 1.01 -1.10 -4.18
N LEU A 2 -0.24 -0.96 -3.72
CA LEU A 2 -1.45 -1.44 -4.45
C LEU A 2 -1.51 -1.01 -5.92
N ARG A 3 -1.14 0.24 -6.24
CA ARG A 3 -1.11 0.68 -7.65
C ARG A 3 -0.18 -0.18 -8.52
N GLY A 4 0.96 -0.62 -7.98
CA GLY A 4 1.96 -1.41 -8.71
C GLY A 4 1.48 -2.82 -9.00
N GLU A 5 0.74 -3.43 -8.07
CA GLU A 5 0.07 -4.72 -8.29
C GLU A 5 -1.04 -4.61 -9.35
N LEU A 6 -1.64 -3.42 -9.48
CA LEU A 6 -2.65 -3.11 -10.50
C LEU A 6 -2.04 -2.55 -11.81
N GLY A 7 -0.70 -2.51 -11.95
CA GLY A 7 -0.02 -1.98 -13.14
C GLY A 7 -0.16 -0.46 -13.36
N LEU A 8 -0.61 0.30 -12.37
CA LEU A 8 -0.83 1.74 -12.45
C LEU A 8 0.42 2.53 -12.06
N THR A 9 0.74 3.59 -12.82
CA THR A 9 1.80 4.55 -12.46
C THR A 9 1.35 5.52 -11.36
N GLN A 10 2.27 6.20 -10.66
CA GLN A 10 1.89 7.26 -9.72
C GLN A 10 1.15 8.38 -10.45
N THR A 11 1.62 8.77 -11.63
CA THR A 11 0.96 9.79 -12.45
C THR A 11 -0.47 9.41 -12.81
N GLU A 12 -0.71 8.16 -13.20
CA GLU A 12 -2.04 7.65 -13.54
C GLU A 12 -2.99 7.69 -12.33
N LEU A 13 -2.53 7.22 -11.17
CA LEU A 13 -3.33 7.24 -9.95
C LEU A 13 -3.56 8.66 -9.43
N ALA A 14 -2.55 9.52 -9.51
CA ALA A 14 -2.63 10.92 -9.10
C ALA A 14 -3.67 11.69 -9.93
N ARG A 15 -3.67 11.47 -11.27
CA ARG A 15 -4.69 11.99 -12.17
C ARG A 15 -6.09 11.53 -11.79
N ARG A 16 -6.28 10.22 -11.53
CA ARG A 16 -7.59 9.67 -11.09
C ARG A 16 -8.07 10.24 -9.75
N ARG A 17 -7.13 10.58 -8.87
CA ARG A 17 -7.39 11.16 -7.54
C ARG A 17 -7.52 12.69 -7.55
N GLY A 18 -7.20 13.36 -8.66
CA GLY A 18 -7.17 14.82 -8.73
C GLY A 18 -6.08 15.49 -7.89
N ILE A 19 -4.96 14.80 -7.63
CA ILE A 19 -3.81 15.33 -6.87
C ILE A 19 -2.53 15.34 -7.71
N SER A 20 -1.50 16.04 -7.26
CA SER A 20 -0.20 16.00 -7.92
C SER A 20 0.49 14.64 -7.69
N GLN A 21 1.35 14.22 -8.62
CA GLN A 21 2.16 13.02 -8.45
C GLN A 21 3.09 13.12 -7.22
N SER A 22 3.56 14.32 -6.90
CA SER A 22 4.42 14.56 -5.74
C SER A 22 3.65 14.40 -4.42
N ASP A 23 2.41 14.86 -4.36
CA ASP A 23 1.54 14.66 -3.18
C ASP A 23 1.16 13.19 -3.03
N LEU A 24 0.89 12.50 -4.15
CA LEU A 24 0.72 11.05 -4.13
C LEU A 24 1.98 10.37 -3.59
N SER A 25 3.17 10.70 -4.08
CA SER A 25 4.44 10.11 -3.60
C SER A 25 4.66 10.30 -2.09
N LYS A 26 4.36 11.49 -1.55
CA LYS A 26 4.42 11.77 -0.11
C LYS A 26 3.39 10.95 0.68
N LEU A 27 2.17 10.84 0.17
CA LEU A 27 1.11 10.05 0.78
C LEU A 27 1.50 8.57 0.81
N GLU A 28 1.95 8.04 -0.33
CA GLU A 28 2.37 6.64 -0.47
C GLU A 28 3.49 6.30 0.53
N ARG A 29 4.48 7.19 0.69
CA ARG A 29 5.56 7.02 1.67
C ARG A 29 5.09 7.01 3.13
N ARG A 30 4.12 7.86 3.49
CA ARG A 30 3.57 7.90 4.86
C ARG A 30 2.76 6.66 5.20
N GLU A 31 1.98 6.15 4.24
CA GLU A 31 1.25 4.89 4.41
C GLU A 31 2.19 3.70 4.60
N ASP A 32 3.28 3.62 3.84
CA ASP A 32 4.29 2.57 4.00
C ASP A 32 4.86 2.52 5.43
N VAL A 33 5.14 3.68 6.04
CA VAL A 33 5.60 3.77 7.44
C VAL A 33 4.54 3.29 8.42
N ARG A 34 3.27 3.66 8.24
CA ARG A 34 2.19 3.19 9.13
C ARG A 34 1.98 1.68 9.04
N LEU A 35 2.09 1.12 7.83
CA LEU A 35 1.92 -0.31 7.59
C LEU A 35 3.10 -1.13 8.13
N SER A 36 4.32 -0.59 8.15
CA SER A 36 5.46 -1.24 8.80
C SER A 36 5.28 -1.31 10.31
N THR A 37 4.74 -0.26 10.94
CA THR A 37 4.36 -0.25 12.36
C THR A 37 3.31 -1.32 12.67
N LEU A 38 2.21 -1.38 11.90
CA LEU A 38 1.18 -2.40 12.08
C LEU A 38 1.73 -3.83 11.92
N ARG A 39 2.66 -4.04 10.99
CA ARG A 39 3.33 -5.33 10.80
C ARG A 39 4.20 -5.71 12.00
N ALA A 40 4.94 -4.74 12.54
CA ALA A 40 5.75 -4.96 13.74
C ALA A 40 4.87 -5.35 14.94
N HIS A 41 3.72 -4.68 15.11
CA HIS A 41 2.75 -5.04 16.14
C HIS A 41 2.16 -6.43 15.94
N ALA A 42 1.69 -6.76 14.73
CA ALA A 42 1.17 -8.09 14.44
C ALA A 42 2.21 -9.18 14.75
N LYS A 43 3.48 -8.96 14.37
CA LYS A 43 4.59 -9.88 14.66
C LYS A 43 4.87 -10.00 16.16
N ALA A 44 4.86 -8.89 16.89
CA ALA A 44 5.04 -8.89 18.35
C ALA A 44 3.94 -9.68 19.07
N LEU A 45 2.74 -9.72 18.49
CA LEU A 45 1.60 -10.52 18.97
C LEU A 45 1.61 -11.97 18.44
N GLY A 46 2.66 -12.41 17.74
CA GLY A 46 2.75 -13.76 17.14
C GLY A 46 1.88 -13.96 15.90
N GLY A 47 1.25 -12.90 15.40
CA GLY A 47 0.37 -12.91 14.24
C GLY A 47 1.06 -12.52 12.92
N ARG A 48 0.27 -12.48 11.85
CA ARG A 48 0.67 -11.99 10.52
C ARG A 48 -0.34 -10.97 10.03
N LEU A 49 0.14 -9.87 9.45
CA LEU A 49 -0.70 -8.86 8.81
C LEU A 49 -0.86 -9.18 7.32
N ARG A 50 -2.10 -9.25 6.85
CA ARG A 50 -2.47 -9.34 5.43
C ARG A 50 -3.26 -8.10 5.04
N VAL A 51 -3.03 -7.58 3.84
CA VAL A 51 -3.80 -6.44 3.30
C VAL A 51 -4.47 -6.91 2.03
N LEU A 52 -5.78 -6.76 1.95
CA LEU A 52 -6.61 -7.21 0.82
C LEU A 52 -7.19 -6.00 0.11
N PHE A 53 -7.11 -5.98 -1.22
CA PHE A 53 -7.90 -5.09 -2.06
C PHE A 53 -9.13 -5.84 -2.55
N VAL A 54 -10.32 -5.28 -2.31
CA VAL A 54 -11.60 -5.86 -2.71
C VAL A 54 -12.25 -4.95 -3.76
N SER A 55 -12.55 -5.50 -4.92
CA SER A 55 -13.25 -4.81 -6.02
C SER A 55 -14.08 -5.80 -6.81
N ASP A 56 -15.36 -5.49 -7.04
CA ASP A 56 -16.27 -6.30 -7.89
C ASP A 56 -16.26 -7.80 -7.54
N GLY A 57 -16.28 -8.14 -6.25
CA GLY A 57 -16.23 -9.52 -5.76
C GLY A 57 -14.89 -10.23 -5.91
N ARG A 58 -13.84 -9.52 -6.37
CA ARG A 58 -12.47 -10.03 -6.43
C ARG A 58 -11.68 -9.54 -5.22
N GLU A 59 -10.99 -10.46 -4.57
CA GLU A 59 -10.02 -10.16 -3.53
C GLU A 59 -8.60 -10.38 -4.07
N VAL A 60 -7.75 -9.36 -3.93
CA VAL A 60 -6.34 -9.44 -4.27
C VAL A 60 -5.53 -9.14 -3.02
N GLU A 61 -4.73 -10.12 -2.58
CA GLU A 61 -3.79 -9.88 -1.48
C GLU A 61 -2.62 -9.02 -1.96
N ILE A 62 -2.47 -7.87 -1.32
CA ILE A 62 -1.42 -6.92 -1.62
C ILE A 62 -0.12 -7.43 -1.01
N ARG A 63 0.82 -7.83 -1.87
CA ARG A 63 2.19 -8.07 -1.44
C ARG A 63 2.85 -6.75 -1.10
N MET A 64 3.00 -6.53 0.19
CA MET A 64 3.72 -5.37 0.69
C MET A 64 5.22 -5.57 0.46
N PRO A 65 5.94 -4.57 -0.08
CA PRO A 65 7.40 -4.65 -0.14
C PRO A 65 7.94 -4.83 1.28
N LYS A 66 8.94 -5.70 1.44
CA LYS A 66 9.63 -5.84 2.73
C LYS A 66 10.18 -4.46 3.10
N PRO A 67 10.05 -4.03 4.38
CA PRO A 67 10.70 -2.81 4.82
C PRO A 67 12.19 -2.90 4.47
N LYS A 68 12.73 -1.85 3.84
CA LYS A 68 14.18 -1.74 3.68
C LYS A 68 14.77 -1.65 5.10
N SER A 69 15.64 -2.61 5.42
CA SER A 69 16.46 -2.61 6.64
C SER A 69 17.29 -1.35 6.76
#